data_AF-A0LZ04-F1
#
_entry.id   AF-A0LZ04-F1
#
_cell.length_a   1.000
_cell.length_b   1.000
_cell.length_c   1.000
_cell.angle_alpha   90.00
_cell.angle_beta   90.00
_cell.angle_gamma   90.00
#
_symmetry.space_group_name_H-M   'P 1'
#
loop_
_entity.id
_entity.type
_entity.pdbx_description
1 polymer ?
#
loop_
_entity_poly.entity_id
_entity_poly.type
_entity_poly.pdbx_seq_one_letter_code
_entity_poly.pdbx_strand_id
1 'polypeptide(L)'
;MFLMNQTKSIPRKMSNKIYIVAVFVVVSVFQMNAQTDSLKTESPIQDEFSALIQESNNYQGYKVVDYDKLIELRNTTRSYITELKEEIVVQKNTVDQQNDEIQKLKSDLAATQEDFNRVSEEKDALMFLGMPFSKGGYKAMMWGIVGVLIALLLIIFFRYKSSHSATRDAQQKLDETEKEFDAYRTKALEKEQRLGRMLQDEKNKASGSGTP
;
A
#
# COMPACT_ATOMS: atom_id res chain seq x y z
N MET A 1 -30.30 26.98 -29.28
CA MET A 1 -28.85 26.75 -29.06
C MET A 1 -28.54 27.32 -27.69
N PHE A 2 -27.98 26.68 -26.68
CA PHE A 2 -27.59 25.30 -26.41
C PHE A 2 -27.40 25.25 -24.86
N LEU A 3 -27.59 24.08 -24.26
CA LEU A 3 -27.60 23.84 -22.82
C LEU A 3 -26.25 24.19 -22.15
N MET A 4 -26.27 24.79 -20.97
CA MET A 4 -25.13 24.81 -20.04
C MET A 4 -25.66 24.62 -18.61
N ASN A 5 -25.97 23.38 -18.25
CA ASN A 5 -25.12 22.46 -17.48
C ASN A 5 -25.10 22.78 -15.98
N GLN A 6 -26.07 22.20 -15.28
CA GLN A 6 -26.13 22.07 -13.83
C GLN A 6 -25.18 20.94 -13.39
N THR A 7 -23.97 21.28 -12.94
CA THR A 7 -23.08 20.30 -12.28
C THR A 7 -23.52 20.12 -10.82
N LYS A 8 -24.30 19.06 -10.62
CA LYS A 8 -24.69 18.48 -9.33
C LYS A 8 -23.47 18.26 -8.42
N SER A 9 -23.40 18.94 -7.28
CA SER A 9 -22.42 18.67 -6.24
C SER A 9 -22.73 17.33 -5.55
N ILE A 10 -21.83 16.36 -5.72
CA ILE A 10 -21.89 15.06 -5.05
C ILE A 10 -21.36 15.25 -3.62
N PRO A 11 -22.12 14.97 -2.54
CA PRO A 11 -21.55 15.01 -1.20
C PRO A 11 -20.58 13.84 -1.04
N ARG A 12 -19.28 14.13 -0.88
CA ARG A 12 -18.29 13.14 -0.45
C ARG A 12 -18.66 12.71 0.97
N LYS A 13 -19.17 11.48 1.14
CA LYS A 13 -19.29 10.84 2.45
C LYS A 13 -17.89 10.84 3.10
N MET A 14 -17.68 11.69 4.10
CA MET A 14 -16.48 11.64 4.91
C MET A 14 -16.47 10.33 5.70
N SER A 15 -15.33 9.64 5.68
CA SER A 15 -15.13 8.37 6.37
C SER A 15 -15.44 8.54 7.87
N ASN A 16 -16.12 7.58 8.50
CA ASN A 16 -16.49 7.59 9.92
C ASN A 16 -15.31 7.89 10.86
N LYS A 17 -14.08 7.63 10.42
CA LYS A 17 -12.84 7.95 11.15
C LYS A 17 -12.61 9.45 11.35
N ILE A 18 -13.08 10.31 10.43
CA ILE A 18 -12.92 11.77 10.50
C ILE A 18 -13.80 12.35 11.62
N TYR A 19 -15.01 11.81 11.81
CA TYR A 19 -15.89 12.23 12.90
C TYR A 19 -15.32 11.89 14.28
N ILE A 20 -14.63 10.75 14.41
CA ILE A 20 -13.97 10.34 15.66
C ILE A 20 -12.84 11.30 16.03
N VAL A 21 -12.04 11.72 15.05
CA VAL A 21 -10.95 12.70 15.26
C VAL A 21 -11.52 14.07 15.65
N ALA A 22 -12.61 14.51 15.02
CA ALA A 22 -13.26 15.78 15.36
C ALA A 22 -13.82 15.80 16.80
N VAL A 23 -14.40 14.70 17.27
CA VAL A 23 -14.89 14.56 18.66
C VAL A 23 -13.74 14.61 19.66
N PHE A 24 -12.60 13.98 19.35
CA PHE A 24 -11.42 13.98 20.21
C PHE A 24 -10.80 15.38 20.38
N VAL A 25 -10.79 16.18 19.31
CA VAL A 25 -10.31 17.57 19.34
C VAL A 25 -11.22 18.48 20.17
N VAL A 26 -12.54 18.25 20.16
CA VAL A 26 -13.46 19.06 20.96
C VAL A 26 -13.30 18.76 22.47
N VAL A 27 -13.13 17.50 22.86
CA VAL A 27 -12.96 17.10 24.27
C VAL A 27 -11.68 17.66 24.90
N SER A 28 -10.59 17.79 24.12
CA SER A 28 -9.31 18.31 24.61
C SER A 28 -9.34 19.82 24.92
N VAL A 29 -10.16 20.61 24.20
CA VAL A 29 -10.29 22.05 24.44
C VAL A 29 -11.06 22.37 25.73
N PHE A 30 -11.99 21.51 26.15
CA PHE A 30 -12.74 21.70 27.41
C PHE A 30 -11.89 21.47 28.67
N GLN A 31 -10.85 20.63 28.60
CA GLN A 31 -9.94 20.36 29.73
C GLN A 31 -9.06 21.58 30.07
N MET A 32 -8.75 22.44 29.08
CA MET A 32 -7.84 23.58 29.27
C MET A 32 -8.48 24.77 30.00
N ASN A 33 -9.82 24.82 30.12
CA ASN A 33 -10.53 25.94 30.75
C ASN A 33 -10.83 25.73 32.25
N ALA A 34 -10.39 24.61 32.84
CA ALA A 34 -10.65 24.26 34.25
C ALA A 34 -9.50 24.65 35.21
N GLN A 35 -8.36 25.14 34.72
CA GLN A 35 -7.28 25.68 35.55
C GLN A 35 -7.30 27.20 35.52
N THR A 36 -8.05 27.81 36.44
CA THR A 36 -7.85 29.21 36.84
C THR A 36 -7.46 29.20 38.31
N ASP A 37 -6.23 28.83 38.58
CA ASP A 37 -5.66 28.89 39.93
C ASP A 37 -5.19 30.31 40.24
N SER A 38 -5.78 30.85 41.29
CA SER A 38 -5.41 32.08 41.97
C SER A 38 -3.99 31.97 42.54
N LEU A 39 -3.04 32.63 41.88
CA LEU A 39 -1.71 32.93 42.40
C LEU A 39 -1.81 33.93 43.56
N LYS A 40 -1.96 33.44 44.79
CA LYS A 40 -1.53 34.14 46.01
C LYS A 40 -0.49 33.26 46.70
N THR A 41 0.76 33.53 46.38
CA THR A 41 1.94 32.88 46.96
C THR A 41 2.43 33.73 48.14
N GLU A 42 1.65 33.82 49.21
CA GLU A 42 2.25 34.12 50.52
C GLU A 42 2.44 32.76 51.21
N SER A 43 3.71 32.43 51.49
CA SER A 43 4.06 31.19 52.18
C SER A 43 3.45 31.22 53.58
N PRO A 44 2.85 30.14 54.09
CA PRO A 44 2.20 30.12 55.43
C PRO A 44 3.08 30.69 56.56
N ILE A 45 4.40 30.51 56.44
CA ILE A 45 5.38 31.07 57.38
C ILE A 45 5.49 32.60 57.31
N GLN A 46 5.40 33.22 56.12
CA GLN A 46 5.43 34.68 55.99
C GLN A 46 4.24 35.33 56.68
N ASP A 47 3.08 34.68 56.60
CA ASP A 47 1.86 35.15 57.26
C ASP A 47 2.01 35.06 58.79
N GLU A 48 2.54 33.96 59.32
CA GLU A 48 2.82 33.84 60.76
C GLU A 48 3.88 34.85 61.24
N PHE A 49 4.95 35.09 60.47
CA PHE A 49 5.95 36.11 60.80
C PHE A 49 5.34 37.51 60.83
N SER A 50 4.52 37.84 59.84
CA SER A 50 3.87 39.15 59.73
C SER A 50 2.87 39.36 60.86
N ALA A 51 2.08 38.33 61.20
CA ALA A 51 1.16 38.35 62.32
C ALA A 51 1.89 38.58 63.65
N LEU A 52 3.01 37.89 63.89
CA LEU A 52 3.80 38.03 65.11
C LEU A 52 4.38 39.45 65.28
N ILE A 53 4.85 40.05 64.18
CA ILE A 53 5.35 41.43 64.16
C ILE A 53 4.20 42.43 64.38
N GLN A 54 3.01 42.14 63.85
CA GLN A 54 1.85 43.01 64.00
C GLN A 54 1.30 42.99 65.44
N GLU A 55 1.19 41.81 66.04
CA GLU A 55 0.66 41.59 67.41
C GLU A 55 1.63 42.08 68.51
N SER A 56 2.92 42.13 68.23
CA SER A 56 3.93 42.55 69.21
C SER A 56 3.83 44.03 69.61
N ASN A 57 4.06 44.31 70.89
CA ASN A 57 4.03 45.67 71.44
C ASN A 57 5.27 46.46 71.04
N ASN A 58 5.15 47.79 70.90
CA ASN A 58 6.30 48.65 70.61
C ASN A 58 6.80 49.30 71.91
N TYR A 59 8.09 49.16 72.20
CA TYR A 59 8.76 49.79 73.33
C TYR A 59 10.07 50.43 72.88
N GLN A 60 10.18 51.75 73.03
CA GLN A 60 11.39 52.52 72.68
C GLN A 60 11.88 52.32 71.23
N GLY A 61 10.96 52.05 70.29
CA GLY A 61 11.29 51.78 68.89
C GLY A 61 11.59 50.31 68.57
N TYR A 62 11.52 49.41 69.56
CA TYR A 62 11.69 47.97 69.40
C TYR A 62 10.35 47.23 69.51
N LYS A 63 10.18 46.16 68.74
CA LYS A 63 9.05 45.24 68.90
C LYS A 63 9.35 44.23 70.02
N VAL A 64 8.51 44.24 71.05
CA VAL A 64 8.51 43.30 72.16
C VAL A 64 7.57 42.16 71.79
N VAL A 65 8.16 41.00 71.54
CA VAL A 65 7.48 39.79 71.12
C VAL A 65 7.46 38.81 72.30
N ASP A 66 6.35 38.11 72.49
CA ASP A 66 6.25 37.03 73.46
C ASP A 66 7.24 35.91 73.09
N TYR A 67 7.98 35.42 74.08
CA TYR A 67 8.97 34.37 73.88
C TYR A 67 8.32 33.05 73.44
N ASP A 68 7.17 32.69 73.99
CA ASP A 68 6.47 31.44 73.65
C ASP A 68 6.00 31.48 72.19
N LYS A 69 5.55 32.65 71.72
CA LYS A 69 5.17 32.87 70.32
C LYS A 69 6.35 32.79 69.36
N LEU A 70 7.53 33.29 69.76
CA LEU A 70 8.76 33.10 68.98
C LEU A 70 9.17 31.63 68.89
N ILE A 71 9.01 30.87 69.98
CA ILE A 71 9.30 29.43 70.01
C ILE A 71 8.32 28.64 69.14
N GLU A 72 7.03 29.00 69.17
CA GLU A 72 5.98 28.44 68.31
C GLU A 72 6.35 28.65 66.83
N LEU A 73 6.59 29.89 66.41
CA LEU A 73 6.99 30.22 65.03
C LEU A 73 8.24 29.47 64.56
N ARG A 74 9.25 29.37 65.44
CA ARG A 74 10.47 28.60 65.15
C ARG A 74 10.16 27.12 64.92
N ASN A 75 9.29 26.54 65.73
CA ASN A 75 8.93 25.13 65.61
C ASN A 75 8.10 24.88 64.34
N THR A 76 7.12 25.73 64.03
CA THR A 76 6.32 25.65 62.79
C THR A 76 7.22 25.77 61.57
N THR A 77 8.12 26.76 61.55
CA THR A 77 9.11 26.94 60.47
C THR A 77 9.98 25.69 60.28
N ARG A 78 10.47 25.09 61.38
CA ARG A 78 11.27 23.87 61.34
C ARG A 78 10.49 22.69 60.78
N SER A 79 9.23 22.51 61.20
CA SER A 79 8.36 21.44 60.72
C SER A 79 8.10 21.57 59.22
N TYR A 80 7.76 22.76 58.75
CA TYR A 80 7.54 23.03 57.33
C TYR A 80 8.79 22.80 56.46
N ILE A 81 9.98 23.23 56.92
CA ILE A 81 11.24 22.93 56.22
C ILE A 81 11.49 21.41 56.15
N THR A 82 11.14 20.69 57.21
CA THR A 82 11.29 19.23 57.25
C THR A 82 10.34 18.56 56.27
N GLU A 83 9.07 18.99 56.24
CA GLU A 83 8.05 18.52 55.30
C GLU A 83 8.45 18.79 53.85
N LEU A 84 8.90 20.00 53.52
CA LEU A 84 9.41 20.33 52.19
C LEU A 84 10.60 19.45 51.79
N LYS A 85 11.51 19.17 52.72
CA LYS A 85 12.65 18.28 52.46
C LYS A 85 12.19 16.85 52.19
N GLU A 86 11.21 16.35 52.94
CA GLU A 86 10.61 15.03 52.71
C GLU A 86 9.90 14.97 51.36
N GLU A 87 9.14 16.00 51.00
CA GLU A 87 8.46 16.09 49.71
C GLU A 87 9.47 16.13 48.54
N ILE A 88 10.56 16.88 48.66
CA ILE A 88 11.65 16.89 47.66
C ILE A 88 12.28 15.50 47.51
N VAL A 89 12.47 14.76 48.61
CA VAL A 89 13.01 13.38 48.55
C VAL A 89 12.02 12.46 47.85
N VAL A 90 10.72 12.55 48.16
CA VAL A 90 9.67 11.76 47.50
C VAL A 90 9.62 12.08 46.01
N GLN A 91 9.57 13.36 45.63
CA GLN A 91 9.55 13.79 44.24
C GLN A 91 10.79 13.31 43.48
N LYS A 92 11.98 13.40 44.09
CA LYS A 92 13.21 12.89 43.48
C LYS A 92 13.14 11.38 43.23
N ASN A 93 12.66 10.62 44.20
CA ASN A 93 12.46 9.17 44.04
C ASN A 93 11.45 8.85 42.93
N THR A 94 10.36 9.63 42.81
CA THR A 94 9.40 9.50 41.71
C THR A 94 10.02 9.81 40.35
N VAL A 95 10.83 10.86 40.25
CA VAL A 95 11.56 11.20 39.02
C VAL A 95 12.54 10.10 38.63
N ASP A 96 13.27 9.54 39.59
CA ASP A 96 14.19 8.43 39.33
C ASP A 96 13.43 7.18 38.84
N GLN A 97 12.29 6.85 39.46
CA GLN A 97 11.41 5.77 38.99
C GLN A 97 10.87 6.00 37.57
N GLN A 98 10.42 7.22 37.27
CA GLN A 98 9.94 7.58 35.93
C GLN A 98 11.06 7.49 34.89
N ASN A 99 12.29 7.90 35.23
CA ASN A 99 13.44 7.76 34.35
C ASN A 99 13.77 6.29 34.06
N ASP A 100 13.70 5.41 35.06
CA ASP A 100 13.90 3.98 34.89
C ASP A 100 12.82 3.37 33.98
N GLU A 101 11.56 3.77 34.16
CA GLU A 101 10.46 3.34 33.30
C GLU A 101 10.62 3.84 31.85
N ILE A 102 11.06 5.09 31.66
CA ILE A 102 11.38 5.65 30.34
C ILE A 102 12.53 4.86 29.68
N GLN A 103 13.58 4.51 30.42
CA GLN A 103 14.68 3.70 29.89
C GLN A 103 14.19 2.31 29.47
N LYS A 104 13.36 1.68 30.29
CA LYS A 104 12.75 0.39 29.97
C LYS A 104 11.87 0.48 28.72
N LEU A 105 10.98 1.47 28.64
CA LEU A 105 10.12 1.69 27.47
C LEU A 105 10.93 1.96 26.19
N LYS A 106 12.03 2.72 26.29
CA LYS A 106 12.95 2.93 25.16
C LYS A 106 13.62 1.62 24.72
N SER A 107 14.05 0.80 25.69
CA SER A 107 14.64 -0.52 25.41
C SER A 107 13.63 -1.46 24.74
N ASP A 108 12.41 -1.53 25.26
CA ASP A 108 11.33 -2.36 24.70
C ASP A 108 10.95 -1.90 23.28
N LEU A 109 10.94 -0.58 23.03
CA LEU A 109 10.69 -0.02 21.70
C LEU A 109 11.82 -0.34 20.73
N ALA A 110 13.08 -0.25 21.16
CA ALA A 110 14.24 -0.64 20.35
C ALA A 110 14.18 -2.14 19.99
N ALA A 111 13.91 -3.00 20.97
CA ALA A 111 13.75 -4.44 20.76
C ALA A 111 12.59 -4.76 19.80
N THR A 112 11.45 -4.08 19.96
CA THR A 112 10.29 -4.25 19.08
C THR A 112 10.60 -3.79 17.65
N GLN A 113 11.35 -2.70 17.48
CA GLN A 113 11.76 -2.23 16.16
C GLN A 113 12.75 -3.20 15.49
N GLU A 114 13.67 -3.78 16.25
CA GLU A 114 14.58 -4.83 15.78
C GLU A 114 13.81 -6.09 15.36
N ASP A 115 12.86 -6.55 16.19
CA ASP A 115 11.98 -7.66 15.85
C ASP A 115 11.12 -7.37 14.63
N PHE A 116 10.60 -6.15 14.49
CA PHE A 116 9.85 -5.75 13.30
C PHE A 116 10.72 -5.78 12.04
N ASN A 117 11.97 -5.30 12.12
CA ASN A 117 12.91 -5.34 11.00
C ASN A 117 13.26 -6.79 10.63
N ARG A 118 13.56 -7.64 11.62
CA ARG A 118 13.81 -9.07 11.42
C ARG A 118 12.61 -9.80 10.83
N VAL A 119 11.41 -9.55 11.35
CA VAL A 119 10.17 -10.12 10.80
C VAL A 119 9.89 -9.59 9.39
N SER A 120 10.20 -8.32 9.09
CA SER A 120 10.07 -7.78 7.74
C SER A 120 11.01 -8.48 6.76
N GLU A 121 12.26 -8.72 7.16
CA GLU A 121 13.25 -9.45 6.37
C GLU A 121 12.86 -10.93 6.17
N GLU A 122 12.41 -11.61 7.24
CA GLU A 122 11.94 -13.00 7.18
C GLU A 122 10.63 -13.16 6.38
N LYS A 123 9.69 -12.20 6.47
CA LYS A 123 8.40 -12.23 5.75
C LYS A 123 8.50 -11.79 4.30
N ASP A 124 9.53 -11.04 3.94
CA ASP A 124 9.79 -10.71 2.53
C ASP A 124 10.37 -11.88 1.75
N ALA A 125 10.93 -12.89 2.43
CA ALA A 125 11.30 -14.17 1.83
C ALA A 125 10.09 -15.12 1.75
N LEU A 126 9.39 -15.13 0.61
CA LEU A 126 8.47 -16.22 0.28
C LEU A 126 9.32 -17.40 -0.21
N MET A 127 9.17 -18.57 0.42
CA MET A 127 9.85 -19.79 0.02
C MET A 127 9.24 -20.31 -1.30
N PHE A 128 9.99 -20.25 -2.40
CA PHE A 128 9.60 -20.83 -3.68
C PHE A 128 10.66 -21.86 -4.09
N LEU A 129 10.26 -23.14 -4.21
CA LEU A 129 11.15 -24.27 -4.51
C LEU A 129 12.34 -24.42 -3.52
N GLY A 130 12.14 -24.09 -2.24
CA GLY A 130 13.17 -24.22 -1.21
C GLY A 130 14.21 -23.09 -1.20
N MET A 131 14.10 -22.10 -2.08
CA MET A 131 14.93 -20.89 -2.04
C MET A 131 14.10 -19.66 -1.58
N PRO A 132 14.68 -18.79 -0.74
CA PRO A 132 14.02 -17.56 -0.32
C PRO A 132 13.96 -16.57 -1.49
N PHE A 133 12.76 -16.20 -1.92
CA PHE A 133 12.53 -15.16 -2.91
C PHE A 133 11.93 -13.92 -2.26
N SER A 134 12.47 -12.74 -2.57
CA SER A 134 11.84 -11.47 -2.19
C SER A 134 10.47 -11.33 -2.85
N LYS A 135 9.51 -10.63 -2.23
CA LYS A 135 8.19 -10.33 -2.85
C LYS A 135 8.30 -9.72 -4.25
N GLY A 136 9.36 -8.95 -4.52
CA GLY A 136 9.68 -8.41 -5.84
C GLY A 136 10.17 -9.47 -6.82
N GLY A 137 11.11 -10.32 -6.38
CA GLY A 137 11.65 -11.43 -7.19
C GLY A 137 10.58 -12.44 -7.60
N TYR A 138 9.65 -12.78 -6.69
CA TYR A 138 8.52 -13.66 -7.01
C TYR A 138 7.63 -13.06 -8.11
N LYS A 139 7.25 -11.77 -7.97
CA LYS A 139 6.43 -11.10 -8.99
C LYS A 139 7.15 -11.03 -10.34
N ALA A 140 8.44 -10.68 -10.35
CA ALA A 140 9.23 -10.64 -11.57
C ALA A 140 9.31 -12.02 -12.25
N MET A 141 9.56 -13.08 -11.48
CA MET A 141 9.62 -14.44 -12.00
C MET A 141 8.24 -14.94 -12.50
N MET A 142 7.18 -14.68 -11.74
CA MET A 142 5.81 -15.06 -12.11
C MET A 142 5.37 -14.38 -13.41
N TRP A 143 5.55 -13.06 -13.51
CA TRP A 143 5.23 -12.32 -14.74
C TRP A 143 6.19 -12.67 -15.89
N GLY A 144 7.42 -13.07 -15.61
CA GLY A 144 8.35 -13.61 -16.60
C GLY A 144 7.82 -14.89 -17.24
N ILE A 145 7.35 -15.85 -16.43
CA ILE A 145 6.73 -17.10 -16.91
C ILE A 145 5.48 -16.80 -17.73
N VAL A 146 4.62 -15.89 -17.25
CA VAL A 146 3.42 -15.45 -17.99
C VAL A 146 3.81 -14.83 -19.34
N GLY A 147 4.86 -14.00 -19.38
CA GLY A 147 5.36 -13.39 -20.61
C GLY A 147 5.85 -14.42 -21.64
N VAL A 148 6.61 -15.43 -21.20
CA VAL A 148 7.08 -16.52 -22.08
C VAL A 148 5.92 -17.33 -22.65
N LEU A 149 4.91 -17.65 -21.83
CA LEU A 149 3.71 -18.36 -22.27
C LEU A 149 2.92 -17.56 -23.31
N ILE A 150 2.77 -16.24 -23.10
CA ILE A 150 2.11 -15.36 -24.07
C ILE A 150 2.91 -15.31 -25.38
N ALA A 151 4.23 -15.20 -25.32
CA ALA A 151 5.08 -15.20 -26.51
C ALA A 151 4.95 -16.52 -27.29
N LEU A 152 4.96 -17.67 -26.61
CA LEU A 152 4.72 -18.98 -27.22
C LEU A 152 3.33 -19.06 -27.87
N LEU A 153 2.29 -18.60 -27.19
CA LEU A 153 0.94 -18.56 -27.73
C LEU A 153 0.85 -17.70 -28.99
N LEU A 154 1.50 -16.52 -29.00
CA LEU A 154 1.55 -15.66 -30.18
C LEU A 154 2.28 -16.34 -31.34
N ILE A 155 3.42 -16.99 -31.08
CA ILE A 155 4.17 -17.75 -32.10
C ILE A 155 3.27 -18.84 -32.72
N ILE A 156 2.58 -19.62 -31.88
CA ILE A 156 1.66 -20.67 -32.33
C ILE A 156 0.50 -20.06 -33.12
N PHE A 157 -0.07 -18.95 -32.66
CA PHE A 157 -1.18 -18.26 -33.34
C PHE A 157 -0.78 -17.72 -34.73
N PHE A 158 0.38 -17.06 -34.84
CA PHE A 158 0.88 -16.58 -36.12
C PHE A 158 1.23 -17.73 -37.06
N ARG A 159 1.86 -18.79 -36.54
CA ARG A 159 2.15 -19.99 -37.31
C ARG A 159 0.86 -20.69 -37.78
N TYR A 160 -0.17 -20.74 -36.94
CA TYR A 160 -1.48 -21.30 -37.30
C TYR A 160 -2.12 -20.51 -38.43
N LYS A 161 -2.13 -19.17 -38.37
CA LYS A 161 -2.67 -18.31 -39.44
C LYS A 161 -1.89 -18.45 -40.75
N SER A 162 -0.55 -18.47 -40.68
CA SER A 162 0.31 -18.66 -41.87
C SER A 162 0.13 -20.04 -42.49
N SER A 163 0.08 -21.09 -41.66
CA SER A 163 -0.13 -22.46 -42.13
C SER A 163 -1.51 -22.67 -42.74
N HIS A 164 -2.54 -21.97 -42.26
CA HIS A 164 -3.88 -22.04 -42.82
C HIS A 164 -3.96 -21.44 -44.24
N SER A 165 -3.14 -20.43 -44.53
CA SER A 165 -3.00 -19.88 -45.90
C SER A 165 -2.29 -20.87 -46.81
N ALA A 166 -1.19 -21.47 -46.36
CA ALA A 166 -0.42 -22.43 -47.16
C ALA A 166 -1.26 -23.67 -47.55
N THR A 167 -2.10 -24.16 -46.64
CA THR A 167 -3.01 -25.29 -46.94
C THR A 167 -4.11 -24.90 -47.92
N ARG A 168 -4.67 -23.68 -47.82
CA ARG A 168 -5.65 -23.18 -48.79
C ARG A 168 -5.05 -22.98 -50.18
N ASP A 169 -3.85 -22.43 -50.26
CA ASP A 169 -3.15 -22.21 -51.53
C ASP A 169 -2.77 -23.55 -52.20
N ALA A 170 -2.38 -24.56 -51.41
CA ALA A 170 -2.13 -25.90 -51.91
C ALA A 170 -3.41 -26.59 -52.42
N GLN A 171 -4.53 -26.44 -51.72
CA GLN A 171 -5.83 -26.96 -52.18
C GLN A 171 -6.30 -26.28 -53.46
N GLN A 172 -6.11 -24.95 -53.58
CA GLN A 172 -6.46 -24.23 -54.79
C GLN A 172 -5.61 -24.66 -55.99
N LYS A 173 -4.29 -24.85 -55.80
CA LYS A 173 -3.40 -25.36 -56.85
C LYS A 173 -3.75 -26.78 -57.29
N LEU A 174 -4.22 -27.62 -56.37
CA LEU A 174 -4.72 -28.96 -56.72
C LEU A 174 -5.98 -28.88 -57.60
N ASP A 175 -6.95 -28.04 -57.23
CA ASP A 175 -8.18 -27.84 -58.02
C ASP A 175 -7.90 -27.28 -59.42
N GLU A 176 -6.95 -26.34 -59.54
CA GLU A 176 -6.51 -25.80 -60.83
C GLU A 176 -5.83 -26.89 -61.69
N THR A 177 -4.96 -27.71 -61.09
CA THR A 177 -4.27 -28.80 -61.81
C THR A 177 -5.23 -29.89 -62.27
N GLU A 178 -6.23 -30.23 -61.46
CA GLU A 178 -7.24 -31.23 -61.80
C GLU A 178 -8.11 -30.77 -62.97
N LYS A 179 -8.52 -29.49 -62.98
CA LYS A 179 -9.23 -28.88 -64.11
C LYS A 179 -8.39 -28.86 -65.40
N GLU A 180 -7.09 -28.54 -65.30
CA GLU A 180 -6.19 -28.59 -66.44
C GLU A 180 -6.00 -30.02 -66.97
N PHE A 181 -5.92 -31.00 -66.08
CA PHE A 181 -5.81 -32.42 -66.46
C PHE A 181 -7.07 -32.93 -67.16
N ASP A 182 -8.26 -32.59 -66.66
CA ASP A 182 -9.53 -32.95 -67.31
C ASP A 182 -9.69 -32.25 -68.66
N ALA A 183 -9.28 -30.99 -68.77
CA ALA A 183 -9.23 -30.27 -70.05
C ALA A 183 -8.22 -30.88 -71.04
N TYR A 184 -7.10 -31.41 -70.54
CA TYR A 184 -6.13 -32.13 -71.37
C TYR A 184 -6.68 -33.49 -71.83
N ARG A 185 -7.31 -34.24 -70.94
CA ARG A 185 -7.93 -35.54 -71.21
C ARG A 185 -9.01 -35.45 -72.26
N THR A 186 -9.91 -34.47 -72.14
CA THR A 186 -10.97 -34.21 -73.13
C THR A 186 -10.39 -33.87 -74.50
N LYS A 187 -9.40 -32.97 -74.57
CA LYS A 187 -8.71 -32.66 -75.83
C LYS A 187 -7.96 -33.85 -76.44
N ALA A 188 -7.35 -34.70 -75.62
CA ALA A 188 -6.68 -35.91 -76.08
C ALA A 188 -7.68 -36.90 -76.69
N LEU A 189 -8.82 -37.12 -76.02
CA LEU A 189 -9.90 -37.96 -76.54
C LEU A 189 -10.48 -37.41 -77.85
N GLU A 190 -10.69 -36.10 -77.95
CA GLU A 190 -11.14 -35.48 -79.20
C GLU A 190 -10.14 -35.67 -80.34
N LYS A 191 -8.83 -35.57 -80.05
CA LYS A 191 -7.77 -35.84 -81.04
C LYS A 191 -7.79 -37.29 -81.50
N GLU A 192 -7.88 -38.25 -80.57
CA GLU A 192 -7.95 -39.67 -80.92
C GLU A 192 -9.20 -40.01 -81.72
N GLN A 193 -10.36 -39.45 -81.34
CA GLN A 193 -11.60 -39.64 -82.10
C GLN A 193 -11.52 -39.03 -83.50
N ARG A 194 -10.91 -37.85 -83.63
CA ARG A 194 -10.71 -37.21 -84.94
C ARG A 194 -9.72 -37.98 -85.80
N LEU A 195 -8.62 -38.48 -85.21
CA LEU A 195 -7.63 -39.30 -85.91
C LEU A 195 -8.23 -40.63 -86.36
N GLY A 196 -9.04 -41.28 -85.50
CA GLY A 196 -9.78 -42.49 -85.84
C GLY A 196 -10.75 -42.28 -87.01
N ARG A 197 -11.48 -41.15 -87.03
CA ARG A 197 -12.35 -40.78 -88.16
C ARG A 197 -11.54 -40.55 -89.44
N MET A 198 -10.43 -39.82 -89.37
CA MET A 198 -9.55 -39.59 -90.53
C MET A 198 -8.96 -40.90 -91.09
N LEU A 199 -8.52 -41.81 -90.22
CA LEU A 199 -8.01 -43.13 -90.63
C LEU A 199 -9.11 -43.98 -91.29
N GLN A 200 -10.35 -43.88 -90.82
CA GLN A 200 -11.48 -44.57 -91.42
C GLN A 200 -11.83 -43.98 -92.80
N ASP A 201 -11.78 -42.66 -92.96
CA ASP A 201 -11.96 -41.99 -94.24
C ASP A 201 -10.83 -42.30 -95.23
N GLU A 202 -9.57 -42.37 -94.78
CA GLU A 202 -8.44 -42.81 -95.59
C GLU A 202 -8.58 -44.26 -96.03
N LYS A 203 -9.00 -45.16 -95.12
CA LYS A 203 -9.27 -46.56 -95.44
C LYS A 203 -10.44 -46.71 -96.42
N ASN A 204 -11.53 -45.97 -96.24
CA ASN A 204 -12.68 -46.00 -97.14
C ASN A 204 -12.34 -45.43 -98.53
N LYS A 205 -11.46 -44.42 -98.60
CA LYS A 205 -10.94 -43.87 -99.86
C LYS A 205 -9.98 -44.86 -100.55
N ALA A 206 -9.18 -45.60 -99.79
CA ALA A 206 -8.29 -46.65 -100.32
C ALA A 206 -9.07 -47.90 -100.77
N SER A 207 -10.16 -48.28 -100.10
CA SER A 207 -11.00 -49.41 -100.52
C SER A 207 -12.05 -49.05 -101.58
N GLY A 208 -12.32 -47.75 -101.79
CA GLY A 208 -13.24 -47.23 -102.81
C GLY A 208 -12.59 -46.93 -104.17
N SER A 209 -11.30 -47.19 -104.35
CA SER A 209 -10.57 -47.02 -105.62
C SER A 209 -10.09 -48.36 -106.19
N GLY A 210 -11.04 -49.28 -106.37
CA GLY A 210 -10.93 -50.49 -107.18
C GLY A 210 -12.22 -50.65 -107.98
N THR A 211 -12.30 -49.90 -109.08
CA THR A 211 -13.35 -49.88 -110.12
C THR A 211 -13.62 -51.24 -110.76
N PRO A 212 -14.74 -51.44 -111.49
CA PRO A 212 -15.70 -50.45 -112.00
C PRO A 212 -17.15 -50.58 -111.51
#